data_AF-A0A100JJN5-F1
#
_entry.id   AF-A0A100JJN5-F1
#
_cell.length_a   1.000
_cell.length_b   1.000
_cell.length_c   1.000
_cell.angle_alpha   90.00
_cell.angle_beta   90.00
_cell.angle_gamma   90.00
#
_symmetry.space_group_name_H-M   'P 1'
#
loop_
_entity.id
_entity.type
_entity.pdbx_description
1 polymer ?
#
loop_
_entity_poly.entity_id
_entity_poly.type
_entity_poly.pdbx_seq_one_letter_code
_entity_poly.pdbx_strand_id
1 'polypeptide(L)'
;MITTLPDDSSRLLATVDFVKEQDTAALLPLLFPGLDGPELRTLVEHCRFSHAALLVFPADEAELRALLSGCGLDAVAPPRPSVVVRERLAVRHRRPAAELDVGILRPGVLGTDGDRRTVEVFALTVTPGSGLDAIAAHERAHEHETHVAFDVASPSSLVLRGLCATFARFGATPDGGGYNPHENGTVFYFGAAAEAKVGYRRVELYVPGDHRDVLAAHLDEHRARQPAETLLRLLTGAWATQALAVFAQLGVPDAMETDRGTHVEELAEEVGARTRNLATLLRYLAMLGVVTEGRDGFRLTEVGALLRAGAPGSMRALALMYGGPFYESFAALGHTVRTGQVGFEHRFGENHFDHFARDPHLAELFDRSMAAGAAMFDPVPTHPALTVAAEASTGATVVDVAGGNGELLGRVLAAHPRLSGVLLERPHAVEAARLRLGKAGLGGRCAFLAGDFADVPAGGDVYLLSRVLHDWDDERCREILRHCARAMPDHADLLVVERVLPSDGSASLAIAWDLHMMCNVGGRERQIGHYGDLFADAGLTLVGRTPLPLDGHVLHVRKAGADPEPV
;
A
#
# COMPACT_ATOMS: atom_id res chain seq x y z
N MET A 1 19.17 -24.48 27.11
CA MET A 1 18.14 -23.41 27.22
C MET A 1 18.52 -22.51 28.39
N ILE A 2 18.79 -21.23 28.13
CA ILE A 2 19.23 -20.23 29.14
C ILE A 2 18.09 -19.79 30.07
N THR A 3 16.84 -20.05 29.70
CA THR A 3 15.63 -19.36 30.21
C THR A 3 15.13 -19.78 31.60
N THR A 4 15.96 -20.37 32.47
CA THR A 4 15.58 -20.68 33.87
C THR A 4 16.74 -20.57 34.87
N LEU A 5 17.85 -19.94 34.49
CA LEU A 5 19.02 -19.83 35.38
C LEU A 5 18.85 -18.66 36.36
N PRO A 6 18.90 -18.92 37.69
CA PRO A 6 18.49 -17.94 38.69
C PRO A 6 19.50 -16.83 38.96
N ASP A 7 20.79 -17.05 38.63
CA ASP A 7 21.89 -16.15 38.96
C ASP A 7 22.71 -15.74 37.71
N ASP A 8 23.42 -14.62 37.83
CA ASP A 8 24.18 -14.04 36.71
C ASP A 8 25.40 -14.89 36.32
N SER A 9 25.98 -15.69 37.24
CA SER A 9 27.12 -16.56 36.92
C SER A 9 26.67 -17.69 36.00
N SER A 10 25.55 -18.33 36.35
CA SER A 10 24.97 -19.39 35.52
C SER A 10 24.55 -18.86 34.15
N ARG A 11 23.91 -17.68 34.09
CA ARG A 11 23.49 -17.04 32.82
C ARG A 11 24.69 -16.70 31.95
N LEU A 12 25.72 -16.07 32.52
CA LEU A 12 26.94 -15.71 31.80
C LEU A 12 27.68 -16.95 31.30
N LEU A 13 27.84 -17.98 32.12
CA LEU A 13 28.49 -19.23 31.73
C LEU A 13 27.73 -19.90 30.56
N ALA A 14 26.39 -19.96 30.64
CA ALA A 14 25.58 -20.51 29.57
C ALA A 14 25.69 -19.70 28.27
N THR A 15 25.81 -18.37 28.34
CA THR A 15 26.10 -17.54 27.16
C THR A 15 27.50 -17.78 26.61
N VAL A 16 28.51 -17.92 27.47
CA VAL A 16 29.88 -18.26 27.05
C VAL A 16 29.91 -19.61 26.32
N ASP A 17 29.29 -20.63 26.89
CA ASP A 17 29.23 -21.97 26.29
C ASP A 17 28.45 -21.94 24.97
N PHE A 18 27.35 -21.19 24.92
CA PHE A 18 26.62 -20.95 23.67
C PHE A 18 27.50 -20.31 22.59
N VAL A 19 28.27 -19.27 22.92
CA VAL A 19 29.17 -18.60 21.95
C VAL A 19 30.32 -19.53 21.52
N LYS A 20 30.79 -20.43 22.40
CA LYS A 20 31.81 -21.43 22.06
C LYS A 20 31.30 -22.49 21.09
N GLU A 21 30.11 -23.02 21.36
CA GLU A 21 29.56 -24.20 20.68
C GLU A 21 28.86 -23.88 19.35
N GLN A 22 28.31 -22.66 19.21
CA GLN A 22 27.55 -22.30 18.02
C GLN A 22 28.43 -21.66 16.95
N ASP A 23 28.26 -22.11 15.71
CA ASP A 23 28.70 -21.42 14.50
C ASP A 23 27.50 -20.84 13.73
N THR A 24 27.77 -20.06 12.68
CA THR A 24 26.73 -19.43 11.86
C THR A 24 25.77 -20.45 11.24
N ALA A 25 26.29 -21.57 10.72
CA ALA A 25 25.52 -22.57 9.99
C ALA A 25 24.62 -23.41 10.92
N ALA A 26 25.06 -23.63 12.17
CA ALA A 26 24.28 -24.27 13.22
C ALA A 26 23.23 -23.33 13.83
N LEU A 27 23.56 -22.05 14.01
CA LEU A 27 22.71 -21.11 14.71
C LEU A 27 21.52 -20.60 13.87
N LEU A 28 21.75 -20.32 12.59
CA LEU A 28 20.70 -19.74 11.72
C LEU A 28 19.44 -20.62 11.65
N PRO A 29 19.50 -21.95 11.46
CA PRO A 29 18.31 -22.82 11.47
C PRO A 29 17.58 -22.88 12.82
N LEU A 30 18.28 -22.58 13.93
CA LEU A 30 17.68 -22.52 15.26
C LEU A 30 16.90 -21.22 15.46
N LEU A 31 17.41 -20.10 14.94
CA LEU A 31 16.72 -18.79 14.95
C LEU A 31 15.57 -18.72 13.95
N PHE A 32 15.72 -19.42 12.82
CA PHE A 32 14.82 -19.40 11.68
C PHE A 32 14.38 -20.83 11.33
N PRO A 33 13.41 -21.41 12.06
CA PRO A 33 12.96 -22.77 11.81
C PRO A 33 12.49 -22.97 10.36
N GLY A 34 12.98 -24.03 9.73
CA GLY A 34 12.71 -24.33 8.32
C GLY A 34 13.72 -23.73 7.33
N LEU A 35 14.68 -22.94 7.80
CA LEU A 35 15.81 -22.50 6.99
C LEU A 35 16.79 -23.66 6.73
N ASP A 36 16.91 -24.07 5.47
CA ASP A 36 17.83 -25.11 5.04
C ASP A 36 18.37 -24.87 3.62
N GLY A 37 19.10 -25.86 3.09
CA GLY A 37 19.40 -25.94 1.68
C GLY A 37 20.20 -24.74 1.11
N PRO A 38 19.84 -24.22 -0.08
CA PRO A 38 20.53 -23.11 -0.73
C PRO A 38 20.51 -21.81 0.08
N GLU A 39 19.42 -21.53 0.76
CA GLU A 39 19.20 -20.26 1.44
C GLU A 39 20.06 -20.15 2.69
N LEU A 40 20.19 -21.25 3.45
CA LEU A 40 21.13 -21.34 4.56
C LEU A 40 22.56 -21.09 4.07
N ARG A 41 22.97 -21.69 2.95
CA ARG A 41 24.32 -21.47 2.40
C ARG A 41 24.56 -20.00 2.06
N THR A 42 23.61 -19.35 1.40
CA THR A 42 23.70 -17.92 1.08
C THR A 42 23.77 -17.05 2.33
N LEU A 43 23.00 -17.34 3.38
CA LEU A 43 23.09 -16.59 4.64
C LEU A 43 24.46 -16.77 5.32
N VAL A 44 25.00 -18.00 5.33
CA VAL A 44 26.33 -18.31 5.89
C VAL A 44 27.45 -17.63 5.09
N GLU A 45 27.29 -17.43 3.78
CA GLU A 45 28.25 -16.69 2.94
C GLU A 45 28.29 -15.19 3.27
N HIS A 46 27.16 -14.61 3.67
CA HIS A 46 27.02 -13.16 3.85
C HIS A 46 27.06 -12.68 5.29
N CYS A 47 26.71 -13.54 6.25
CA CYS A 47 26.64 -13.23 7.67
C CYS A 47 27.57 -14.12 8.48
N ARG A 48 28.12 -13.61 9.57
CA ARG A 48 28.91 -14.39 10.52
C ARG A 48 28.44 -14.17 11.94
N PHE A 49 28.21 -15.24 12.68
CA PHE A 49 27.86 -15.14 14.10
C PHE A 49 29.00 -14.45 14.85
N SER A 50 28.71 -13.27 15.40
CA SER A 50 29.68 -12.35 15.98
C SER A 50 29.71 -12.46 17.50
N HIS A 51 28.53 -12.33 18.11
CA HIS A 51 28.40 -12.33 19.57
C HIS A 51 27.00 -12.70 20.04
N ALA A 52 26.93 -13.11 21.30
CA ALA A 52 25.69 -13.13 22.07
C ALA A 52 25.82 -12.15 23.24
N ALA A 53 24.73 -11.46 23.56
CA ALA A 53 24.70 -10.43 24.57
C ALA A 53 23.80 -10.81 25.76
N LEU A 54 24.14 -10.27 26.93
CA LEU A 54 23.31 -10.35 28.13
C LEU A 54 23.56 -9.17 29.08
N LEU A 55 22.59 -8.91 29.94
CA LEU A 55 22.69 -7.95 31.06
C LEU A 55 22.88 -8.70 32.39
N VAL A 56 23.90 -8.30 33.14
CA VAL A 56 24.25 -8.80 34.50
C VAL A 56 24.24 -7.67 35.53
N PHE A 57 24.17 -8.03 36.82
CA PHE A 57 23.94 -7.07 37.90
C PHE A 57 24.91 -7.25 39.08
N PRO A 58 26.21 -6.93 38.91
CA PRO A 58 27.19 -6.97 39.99
C PRO A 58 26.97 -5.83 41.00
N ALA A 59 27.35 -6.02 42.26
CA ALA A 59 27.29 -4.96 43.29
C ALA A 59 28.35 -3.88 43.10
N ASP A 60 29.50 -4.25 42.55
CA ASP A 60 30.63 -3.38 42.26
C ASP A 60 31.54 -3.97 41.15
N GLU A 61 32.60 -3.24 40.80
CA GLU A 61 33.57 -3.65 39.78
C GLU A 61 34.36 -4.92 40.16
N ALA A 62 34.59 -5.16 41.46
CA ALA A 62 35.33 -6.34 41.91
C ALA A 62 34.49 -7.61 41.72
N GLU A 63 33.19 -7.55 42.04
CA GLU A 63 32.25 -8.63 41.78
C GLU A 63 32.09 -8.89 40.28
N LEU A 64 32.02 -7.85 39.45
CA LEU A 64 31.99 -8.01 37.99
C LEU A 64 33.23 -8.75 37.47
N ARG A 65 34.43 -8.39 37.95
CA ARG A 65 35.67 -9.09 37.56
C ARG A 65 35.67 -10.53 38.03
N ALA A 66 35.21 -10.81 39.25
CA ALA A 66 35.10 -12.17 39.76
C ALA A 66 34.11 -13.02 38.94
N LEU A 67 32.96 -12.44 38.57
CA LEU A 67 31.95 -13.06 37.71
C LEU A 67 32.52 -13.44 36.33
N LEU A 68 33.21 -12.50 35.68
CA LEU A 68 33.86 -12.70 34.38
C LEU A 68 34.95 -13.79 34.47
N SER A 69 35.80 -13.72 35.51
CA SER A 69 36.88 -14.67 35.74
C SER A 69 36.36 -16.09 36.00
N GLY A 70 35.29 -16.23 36.78
CA GLY A 70 34.62 -17.50 37.03
C GLY A 70 34.09 -18.17 35.76
N CYS A 71 33.85 -17.41 34.69
CA CYS A 71 33.42 -17.90 33.38
C CYS A 71 34.57 -18.00 32.35
N GLY A 72 35.81 -17.78 32.77
CA GLY A 72 37.00 -17.85 31.91
C GLY A 72 37.22 -16.62 31.02
N LEU A 73 36.75 -15.45 31.42
CA LEU A 73 36.85 -14.19 30.70
C LEU A 73 37.84 -13.23 31.39
N ASP A 74 39.10 -13.67 31.60
CA ASP A 74 40.06 -12.99 32.50
C ASP A 74 40.76 -11.73 31.93
N ALA A 75 40.72 -11.52 30.61
CA ALA A 75 41.52 -10.49 29.91
C ALA A 75 40.67 -9.34 29.35
N VAL A 76 39.82 -8.73 30.19
CA VAL A 76 38.84 -7.72 29.72
C VAL A 76 39.29 -6.31 30.10
N ALA A 77 39.21 -5.39 29.12
CA ALA A 77 39.33 -3.95 29.37
C ALA A 77 38.23 -3.47 30.33
N PRO A 78 38.43 -2.36 31.07
CA PRO A 78 37.38 -1.81 31.93
C PRO A 78 36.09 -1.51 31.14
N PRO A 79 34.91 -1.63 31.78
CA PRO A 79 33.64 -1.36 31.12
C PRO A 79 33.60 0.04 30.54
N ARG A 80 33.08 0.17 29.31
CA ARG A 80 32.77 1.49 28.72
C ARG A 80 31.33 1.86 29.06
N PRO A 81 30.98 3.15 29.22
CA PRO A 81 29.59 3.53 29.45
C PRO A 81 28.68 3.12 28.28
N SER A 82 27.59 2.41 28.56
CA SER A 82 26.56 2.05 27.57
C SER A 82 25.41 3.05 27.60
N VAL A 83 25.40 4.00 26.65
CA VAL A 83 24.32 5.02 26.59
C VAL A 83 22.99 4.39 26.19
N VAL A 84 22.98 3.48 25.21
CA VAL A 84 21.74 2.91 24.66
C VAL A 84 21.00 2.05 25.68
N VAL A 85 21.70 1.11 26.32
CA VAL A 85 21.07 0.22 27.31
C VAL A 85 20.64 1.00 28.55
N ARG A 86 21.43 1.99 28.97
CA ARG A 86 21.07 2.90 30.07
C ARG A 86 19.77 3.65 29.79
N GLU A 87 19.61 4.24 28.61
CA GLU A 87 18.37 4.93 28.22
C GLU A 87 17.18 3.97 28.13
N ARG A 88 17.37 2.76 27.60
CA ARG A 88 16.30 1.75 27.55
C ARG A 88 15.83 1.35 28.95
N LEU A 89 16.76 1.09 29.86
CA LEU A 89 16.44 0.77 31.25
C LEU A 89 15.76 1.95 31.96
N ALA A 90 16.24 3.17 31.74
CA ALA A 90 15.65 4.39 32.26
C ALA A 90 14.18 4.55 31.84
N VAL A 91 13.88 4.38 30.55
CA VAL A 91 12.51 4.45 30.02
C VAL A 91 11.65 3.32 30.57
N ARG A 92 12.13 2.07 30.51
CA ARG A 92 11.36 0.87 30.91
C ARG A 92 10.99 0.92 32.39
N HIS A 93 11.92 1.34 33.25
CA HIS A 93 11.74 1.38 34.70
C HIS A 93 11.37 2.75 35.25
N ARG A 94 11.15 3.74 34.36
CA ARG A 94 10.81 5.13 34.70
C ARG A 94 11.79 5.74 35.72
N ARG A 95 13.09 5.54 35.48
CA ARG A 95 14.19 6.08 36.29
C ARG A 95 14.97 7.12 35.50
N PRO A 96 15.57 8.13 36.15
CA PRO A 96 16.55 8.98 35.50
C PRO A 96 17.76 8.15 35.02
N ALA A 97 18.17 8.33 33.77
CA ALA A 97 19.33 7.63 33.21
C ALA A 97 20.62 7.87 34.02
N ALA A 98 20.75 9.04 34.66
CA ALA A 98 21.89 9.39 35.51
C ALA A 98 22.02 8.52 36.78
N GLU A 99 20.96 7.83 37.20
CA GLU A 99 20.97 6.92 38.37
C GLU A 99 21.37 5.48 38.00
N LEU A 100 21.57 5.20 36.71
CA LEU A 100 21.87 3.87 36.21
C LEU A 100 23.31 3.81 35.69
N ASP A 101 24.18 3.19 36.46
CA ASP A 101 25.57 2.94 36.07
C ASP A 101 25.65 1.67 35.21
N VAL A 102 25.61 1.84 33.89
CA VAL A 102 25.62 0.73 32.92
C VAL A 102 26.90 0.75 32.11
N GLY A 103 27.71 -0.29 32.29
CA GLY A 103 28.90 -0.58 31.50
C GLY A 103 28.64 -1.59 30.38
N ILE A 104 29.47 -1.57 29.34
CA ILE A 104 29.55 -2.60 28.29
C ILE A 104 30.97 -3.16 28.21
N LEU A 105 31.06 -4.48 28.10
CA LEU A 105 32.29 -5.23 27.86
C LEU A 105 32.08 -6.21 26.70
N ARG A 106 33.14 -6.49 25.94
CA ARG A 106 33.13 -7.48 24.85
C ARG A 106 34.29 -8.47 24.96
N PRO A 107 34.36 -9.28 26.03
CA PRO A 107 35.38 -10.32 26.14
C PRO A 107 35.35 -11.29 24.95
N GLY A 108 36.53 -11.66 24.48
CA GLY A 108 36.69 -12.60 23.38
C GLY A 108 36.55 -14.05 23.83
N VAL A 109 35.89 -14.86 23.01
CA VAL A 109 35.68 -16.29 23.21
C VAL A 109 36.14 -17.02 21.94
N LEU A 110 36.93 -18.09 22.10
CA LEU A 110 37.35 -18.93 21.00
C LEU A 110 36.32 -20.04 20.77
N GLY A 111 35.71 -20.06 19.60
CA GLY A 111 34.77 -21.09 19.18
C GLY A 111 35.43 -22.45 18.98
N THR A 112 34.63 -23.51 19.02
CA THR A 112 35.10 -24.88 18.75
C THR A 112 35.57 -25.07 17.30
N ASP A 113 35.13 -24.19 16.40
CA ASP A 113 35.54 -24.10 15.00
C ASP A 113 36.79 -23.22 14.78
N GLY A 114 37.33 -22.62 15.85
CA GLY A 114 38.53 -21.79 15.82
C GLY A 114 38.29 -20.30 15.54
N ASP A 115 37.05 -19.90 15.26
CA ASP A 115 36.69 -18.49 15.06
C ASP A 115 36.68 -17.74 16.40
N ARG A 116 37.11 -16.47 16.36
CA ARG A 116 37.02 -15.59 17.53
C ARG A 116 35.69 -14.85 17.51
N ARG A 117 34.90 -15.08 18.55
CA ARG A 117 33.62 -14.42 18.82
C ARG A 117 33.72 -13.61 20.09
N THR A 118 32.67 -12.89 20.46
CA THR A 118 32.62 -12.20 21.74
C THR A 118 31.36 -12.55 22.52
N VAL A 119 31.42 -12.39 23.83
CA VAL A 119 30.22 -12.26 24.66
C VAL A 119 30.08 -10.78 24.97
N GLU A 120 28.96 -10.17 24.61
CA GLU A 120 28.70 -8.77 24.93
C GLU A 120 28.00 -8.68 26.29
N VAL A 121 28.72 -8.20 27.29
CA VAL A 121 28.23 -8.11 28.67
C VAL A 121 27.85 -6.67 28.95
N PHE A 122 26.56 -6.42 29.15
CA PHE A 122 26.08 -5.21 29.80
C PHE A 122 26.09 -5.45 31.31
N ALA A 123 26.63 -4.50 32.07
CA ALA A 123 26.68 -4.59 33.52
C ALA A 123 26.00 -3.37 34.13
N LEU A 124 24.87 -3.55 34.81
CA LEU A 124 24.26 -2.53 35.66
C LEU A 124 24.78 -2.72 37.08
N THR A 125 25.53 -1.76 37.61
CA THR A 125 26.01 -1.82 39.01
C THR A 125 24.84 -1.69 39.99
N VAL A 126 24.60 -2.70 40.83
CA VAL A 126 23.51 -2.75 41.82
C VAL A 126 24.09 -2.77 43.23
N THR A 127 24.53 -1.60 43.71
CA THR A 127 25.08 -1.47 45.06
C THR A 127 24.01 -1.78 46.12
N PRO A 128 24.33 -2.51 47.20
CA PRO A 128 23.36 -2.80 48.27
C PRO A 128 22.69 -1.53 48.80
N GLY A 129 21.36 -1.51 48.82
CA GLY A 129 20.57 -0.36 49.26
C GLY A 129 20.34 0.73 48.20
N SER A 130 20.79 0.54 46.96
CA SER A 130 20.52 1.45 45.82
C SER A 130 19.06 1.46 45.36
N GLY A 131 18.26 0.47 45.76
CA GLY A 131 16.88 0.30 45.28
C GLY A 131 16.78 -0.18 43.83
N LEU A 132 17.87 -0.71 43.27
CA LEU A 132 17.92 -1.31 41.92
C LEU A 132 17.64 -2.82 41.93
N ASP A 133 17.47 -3.46 43.09
CA ASP A 133 17.23 -4.91 43.22
C ASP A 133 16.00 -5.38 42.44
N ALA A 134 14.92 -4.58 42.46
CA ALA A 134 13.69 -4.88 41.73
C ALA A 134 13.89 -4.81 40.21
N ILE A 135 14.74 -3.88 39.74
CA ILE A 135 15.10 -3.74 38.32
C ILE A 135 15.93 -4.96 37.92
N ALA A 136 16.94 -5.33 38.70
CA ALA A 136 17.76 -6.51 38.44
C ALA A 136 16.93 -7.79 38.38
N ALA A 137 16.02 -8.00 39.34
CA ALA A 137 15.13 -9.16 39.34
C ALA A 137 14.20 -9.18 38.12
N HIS A 138 13.64 -8.03 37.72
CA HIS A 138 12.80 -7.93 36.53
C HIS A 138 13.59 -8.26 35.25
N GLU A 139 14.76 -7.66 35.08
CA GLU A 139 15.58 -7.84 33.89
C GLU A 139 16.17 -9.26 33.78
N ARG A 140 16.51 -9.90 34.91
CA ARG A 140 16.87 -11.34 34.91
C ARG A 140 15.73 -12.22 34.43
N ALA A 141 14.49 -11.91 34.82
CA ALA A 141 13.33 -12.72 34.46
C ALA A 141 12.87 -12.54 33.01
N HIS A 142 13.11 -11.36 32.42
CA HIS A 142 12.60 -11.02 31.09
C HIS A 142 13.67 -10.96 29.99
N GLU A 143 14.94 -10.84 30.36
CA GLU A 143 16.10 -10.89 29.47
C GLU A 143 16.01 -9.91 28.28
N HIS A 144 15.56 -8.68 28.54
CA HIS A 144 15.27 -7.70 27.48
C HIS A 144 16.48 -7.26 26.64
N GLU A 145 17.68 -7.31 27.22
CA GLU A 145 18.93 -6.94 26.55
C GLU A 145 19.74 -8.19 26.12
N THR A 146 19.07 -9.32 25.98
CA THR A 146 19.67 -10.56 25.48
C THR A 146 19.40 -10.71 23.98
N HIS A 147 20.48 -10.74 23.18
CA HIS A 147 20.41 -10.86 21.72
C HIS A 147 21.56 -11.70 21.16
N VAL A 148 21.41 -12.13 19.92
CA VAL A 148 22.52 -12.69 19.11
C VAL A 148 22.78 -11.78 17.93
N ALA A 149 24.04 -11.61 17.57
CA ALA A 149 24.45 -10.69 16.52
C ALA A 149 25.21 -11.37 15.40
N PHE A 150 24.99 -10.90 14.18
CA PHE A 150 25.69 -11.31 12.99
C PHE A 150 26.36 -10.12 12.32
N ASP A 151 27.62 -10.30 11.91
CA ASP A 151 28.36 -9.33 11.10
C ASP A 151 28.18 -9.63 9.62
N VAL A 152 27.91 -8.61 8.82
CA VAL A 152 27.86 -8.72 7.35
C VAL A 152 29.23 -8.42 6.75
N ALA A 153 29.84 -9.41 6.10
CA ALA A 153 31.23 -9.30 5.63
C ALA A 153 31.40 -8.44 4.36
N SER A 154 30.43 -8.50 3.44
CA SER A 154 30.50 -7.82 2.13
C SER A 154 29.16 -7.15 1.78
N PRO A 155 28.81 -6.03 2.43
CA PRO A 155 27.50 -5.43 2.27
C PRO A 155 27.34 -4.69 0.95
N SER A 156 26.17 -4.86 0.34
CA SER A 156 25.64 -4.01 -0.73
C SER A 156 24.13 -3.86 -0.52
N SER A 157 23.52 -2.81 -1.04
CA SER A 157 22.07 -2.60 -0.86
C SER A 157 21.23 -3.81 -1.33
N LEU A 158 21.67 -4.54 -2.36
CA LEU A 158 21.00 -5.76 -2.83
C LEU A 158 21.13 -6.91 -1.82
N VAL A 159 22.34 -7.15 -1.33
CA VAL A 159 22.60 -8.20 -0.30
C VAL A 159 21.79 -7.90 0.95
N LEU A 160 21.81 -6.66 1.44
CA LEU A 160 21.11 -6.27 2.66
C LEU A 160 19.59 -6.42 2.53
N ARG A 161 19.01 -5.99 1.40
CA ARG A 161 17.57 -6.21 1.13
C ARG A 161 17.25 -7.70 1.08
N GLY A 162 18.09 -8.51 0.46
CA GLY A 162 17.95 -9.97 0.42
C GLY A 162 18.00 -10.61 1.80
N LEU A 163 18.95 -10.20 2.65
CA LEU A 163 19.07 -10.67 4.03
C LEU A 163 17.82 -10.33 4.85
N CYS A 164 17.38 -9.06 4.82
CA CYS A 164 16.19 -8.60 5.54
C CYS A 164 14.93 -9.35 5.09
N ALA A 165 14.74 -9.50 3.77
CA ALA A 165 13.60 -10.24 3.21
C ALA A 165 13.63 -11.74 3.58
N THR A 166 14.82 -12.34 3.61
CA THR A 166 14.99 -13.75 3.99
C THR A 166 14.64 -13.94 5.47
N PHE A 167 15.16 -13.08 6.35
CA PHE A 167 14.83 -13.10 7.78
C PHE A 167 13.32 -12.94 7.99
N ALA A 168 12.69 -11.97 7.32
CA ALA A 168 11.25 -11.74 7.40
C ALA A 168 10.42 -12.96 6.96
N ARG A 169 10.82 -13.63 5.88
CA ARG A 169 10.14 -14.84 5.38
C ARG A 169 10.20 -15.99 6.38
N PHE A 170 11.25 -16.08 7.19
CA PHE A 170 11.38 -17.05 8.27
C PHE A 170 10.92 -16.53 9.63
N GLY A 171 10.03 -15.54 9.64
CA GLY A 171 9.33 -15.10 10.85
C GLY A 171 10.07 -14.07 11.70
N ALA A 172 11.25 -13.61 11.29
CA ALA A 172 11.89 -12.47 11.94
C ALA A 172 11.07 -11.20 11.68
N THR A 173 11.02 -10.30 12.64
CA THR A 173 10.28 -9.03 12.49
C THR A 173 11.18 -7.84 12.73
N PRO A 174 11.27 -6.86 11.82
CA PRO A 174 11.93 -5.59 12.08
C PRO A 174 11.62 -4.98 13.45
N ASP A 175 12.66 -4.72 14.24
CA ASP A 175 12.64 -4.23 15.63
C ASP A 175 13.55 -3.01 15.84
N GLY A 176 13.55 -2.12 14.85
CA GLY A 176 14.36 -0.90 14.85
C GLY A 176 15.77 -1.07 14.25
N GLY A 177 16.63 -0.09 14.49
CA GLY A 177 17.98 -0.02 13.96
C GLY A 177 18.54 1.40 13.98
N GLY A 178 19.77 1.59 13.50
CA GLY A 178 20.43 2.89 13.50
C GLY A 178 21.76 2.89 12.76
N TYR A 179 22.19 4.08 12.33
CA TYR A 179 23.55 4.31 11.81
C TYR A 179 24.38 5.04 12.86
N ASN A 180 25.55 4.51 13.18
CA ASN A 180 26.52 5.14 14.05
C ASN A 180 27.68 5.73 13.22
N PRO A 181 27.81 7.06 13.12
CA PRO A 181 28.88 7.68 12.35
C PRO A 181 30.28 7.48 12.96
N HIS A 182 30.38 7.20 14.27
CA HIS A 182 31.67 6.99 14.94
C HIS A 182 32.29 5.64 14.62
N GLU A 183 31.45 4.60 14.51
CA GLU A 183 31.87 3.23 14.16
C GLU A 183 31.78 2.99 12.65
N ASN A 184 31.18 3.95 11.92
CA ASN A 184 30.79 3.81 10.51
C ASN A 184 30.08 2.48 10.27
N GLY A 185 29.02 2.23 11.04
CA GLY A 185 28.27 0.98 11.01
C GLY A 185 26.77 1.24 11.08
N THR A 186 26.00 0.46 10.33
CA THR A 186 24.54 0.42 10.36
C THR A 186 24.08 -0.87 11.02
N VAL A 187 23.15 -0.76 11.96
CA VAL A 187 22.60 -1.90 12.70
C VAL A 187 21.13 -2.07 12.37
N PHE A 188 20.73 -3.31 12.11
CA PHE A 188 19.34 -3.71 11.92
C PHE A 188 18.97 -4.67 13.06
N TYR A 189 17.88 -4.36 13.77
CA TYR A 189 17.35 -5.22 14.81
C TYR A 189 16.15 -5.98 14.29
N PHE A 190 16.04 -7.24 14.70
CA PHE A 190 14.90 -8.10 14.44
C PHE A 190 14.43 -8.76 15.74
N GLY A 191 13.12 -8.84 15.95
CA GLY A 191 12.53 -9.85 16.84
C GLY A 191 12.67 -11.22 16.18
N ALA A 192 13.12 -12.21 16.94
CA ALA A 192 13.21 -13.60 16.49
C ALA A 192 11.80 -14.19 16.26
N ALA A 193 11.72 -15.22 15.42
CA ALA A 193 10.47 -15.95 15.19
C ALA A 193 9.93 -16.55 16.50
N ALA A 194 8.62 -16.62 16.66
CA ALA A 194 8.00 -17.21 17.85
C ALA A 194 8.38 -18.70 18.02
N GLU A 195 8.66 -19.36 16.91
CA GLU A 195 9.06 -20.77 16.81
C GLU A 195 10.56 -21.00 16.99
N ALA A 196 11.36 -19.93 17.19
CA ALA A 196 12.81 -20.03 17.36
C ALA A 196 13.16 -21.03 18.48
N LYS A 197 14.10 -21.93 18.19
CA LYS A 197 14.51 -23.03 19.07
C LYS A 197 15.64 -22.64 20.02
N VAL A 198 15.99 -21.36 20.07
CA VAL A 198 17.01 -20.78 20.95
C VAL A 198 16.36 -19.76 21.89
N GLY A 199 16.95 -19.59 23.07
CA GLY A 199 16.42 -18.69 24.10
C GLY A 199 16.55 -17.19 23.79
N TYR A 200 17.04 -16.82 22.60
CA TYR A 200 17.27 -15.44 22.20
C TYR A 200 16.07 -14.93 21.40
N ARG A 201 15.47 -13.83 21.88
CA ARG A 201 14.29 -13.22 21.25
C ARG A 201 14.61 -12.09 20.29
N ARG A 202 15.88 -11.70 20.19
CA ARG A 202 16.33 -10.60 19.35
C ARG A 202 17.58 -10.98 18.58
N VAL A 203 17.59 -10.59 17.31
CA VAL A 203 18.71 -10.74 16.39
C VAL A 203 19.20 -9.36 15.98
N GLU A 204 20.50 -9.15 16.08
CA GLU A 204 21.20 -7.98 15.58
C GLU A 204 21.93 -8.34 14.27
N LEU A 205 21.82 -7.49 13.27
CA LEU A 205 22.62 -7.56 12.05
C LEU A 205 23.46 -6.28 11.97
N TYR A 206 24.76 -6.42 12.23
CA TYR A 206 25.72 -5.34 12.13
C TYR A 206 26.32 -5.29 10.72
N VAL A 207 26.33 -4.09 10.14
CA VAL A 207 26.74 -3.85 8.76
C VAL A 207 27.74 -2.70 8.71
N PRO A 208 29.00 -2.95 8.31
CA PRO A 208 29.95 -1.87 8.08
C PRO A 208 29.47 -0.91 6.98
N GLY A 209 29.53 0.40 7.23
CA GLY A 209 29.17 1.48 6.30
C GLY A 209 27.83 2.15 6.59
N ASP A 210 27.53 3.20 5.81
CA ASP A 210 26.26 3.93 5.83
C ASP A 210 25.27 3.30 4.84
N HIS A 211 24.28 2.58 5.40
CA HIS A 211 23.23 1.89 4.64
C HIS A 211 21.85 2.44 5.02
N ARG A 212 21.77 3.76 5.27
CA ARG A 212 20.52 4.42 5.69
C ARG A 212 19.39 4.30 4.67
N ASP A 213 19.70 4.08 3.39
CA ASP A 213 18.73 3.81 2.34
C ASP A 213 17.97 2.49 2.57
N VAL A 214 18.68 1.43 2.98
CA VAL A 214 18.06 0.14 3.32
C VAL A 214 17.43 0.19 4.71
N LEU A 215 18.08 0.86 5.66
CA LEU A 215 17.55 1.05 7.02
C LEU A 215 16.20 1.77 7.01
N ALA A 216 15.99 2.75 6.12
CA ALA A 216 14.72 3.46 6.01
C ALA A 216 13.54 2.50 5.74
N ALA A 217 13.70 1.57 4.81
CA ALA A 217 12.68 0.57 4.49
C ALA A 217 12.41 -0.39 5.66
N HIS A 218 13.47 -0.84 6.34
CA HIS A 218 13.36 -1.68 7.55
C HIS A 218 12.60 -0.97 8.68
N LEU A 219 12.90 0.31 8.90
CA LEU A 219 12.22 1.13 9.91
C LEU A 219 10.77 1.45 9.54
N ASP A 220 10.46 1.63 8.25
CA ASP A 220 9.09 1.78 7.78
C ASP A 220 8.25 0.53 8.05
N GLU A 221 8.82 -0.65 7.82
CA GLU A 221 8.16 -1.92 8.13
C GLU A 221 7.98 -2.12 9.65
N HIS A 222 8.95 -1.69 10.45
CA HIS A 222 8.82 -1.67 11.91
C HIS A 222 7.70 -0.72 12.38
N ARG A 223 7.68 0.52 11.87
CA ARG A 223 6.63 1.51 12.17
C ARG A 223 5.25 1.03 11.75
N ALA A 224 5.13 0.42 10.57
CA ALA A 224 3.88 -0.17 10.09
C ALA A 224 3.36 -1.30 11.01
N ARG A 225 4.23 -1.94 11.78
CA ARG A 225 3.85 -2.93 12.80
C ARG A 225 3.43 -2.31 14.13
N GLN A 226 3.63 -1.02 14.36
CA GLN A 226 3.14 -0.35 15.56
C GLN A 226 1.66 0.03 15.38
N PRO A 227 0.71 -0.64 16.08
CA PRO A 227 -0.72 -0.49 15.76
C PRO A 227 -1.23 0.94 15.89
N ALA A 228 -0.73 1.69 16.88
CA ALA A 228 -1.11 3.09 17.10
C ALA A 228 -0.62 4.02 15.97
N GLU A 229 0.61 3.84 15.50
CA GLU A 229 1.15 4.65 14.40
C GLU A 229 0.44 4.33 13.08
N THR A 230 0.18 3.04 12.82
CA THR A 230 -0.59 2.60 11.65
C THR A 230 -2.01 3.16 11.66
N LEU A 231 -2.71 3.08 12.80
CA LEU A 231 -4.05 3.65 12.93
C LEU A 231 -4.02 5.17 12.73
N LEU A 232 -3.05 5.88 13.32
CA LEU A 232 -2.91 7.31 13.12
C LEU A 232 -2.69 7.65 11.63
N ARG A 233 -1.81 6.94 10.94
CA ARG A 233 -1.59 7.10 9.49
C ARG A 233 -2.89 6.96 8.70
N LEU A 234 -3.67 5.91 8.97
CA LEU A 234 -4.97 5.67 8.32
C LEU A 234 -5.96 6.82 8.59
N LEU A 235 -6.08 7.27 9.85
CA LEU A 235 -6.97 8.37 10.23
C LEU A 235 -6.60 9.69 9.53
N THR A 236 -5.31 9.93 9.32
CA THR A 236 -4.82 11.15 8.67
C THR A 236 -4.89 11.12 7.13
N GLY A 237 -5.33 10.01 6.52
CA GLY A 237 -5.47 9.90 5.07
C GLY A 237 -6.43 10.94 4.47
N ALA A 238 -7.45 11.36 5.24
CA ALA A 238 -8.37 12.41 4.82
C ALA A 238 -7.68 13.78 4.60
N TRP A 239 -6.56 14.04 5.28
CA TRP A 239 -5.76 15.25 5.08
C TRP A 239 -5.02 15.22 3.75
N ALA A 240 -4.59 14.04 3.29
CA ALA A 240 -3.94 13.87 1.99
C ALA A 240 -4.92 14.22 0.84
N THR A 241 -6.15 13.71 0.90
CA THR A 241 -7.19 14.03 -0.09
C THR A 241 -7.46 15.53 -0.17
N GLN A 242 -7.63 16.20 0.98
CA GLN A 242 -7.84 17.65 1.04
C GLN A 242 -6.60 18.45 0.59
N ALA A 243 -5.40 18.03 0.98
CA ALA A 243 -4.16 18.68 0.57
C ALA A 243 -3.99 18.66 -0.96
N LEU A 244 -4.25 17.52 -1.61
CA LEU A 244 -4.20 17.37 -3.07
C LEU A 244 -5.26 18.25 -3.76
N ALA A 245 -6.49 18.25 -3.22
CA ALA A 245 -7.57 19.06 -3.76
C ALA A 245 -7.28 20.56 -3.66
N VAL A 246 -6.80 21.05 -2.51
CA VAL A 246 -6.42 22.45 -2.31
C VAL A 246 -5.23 22.83 -3.20
N PHE A 247 -4.22 21.97 -3.31
CA PHE A 247 -3.09 22.17 -4.20
C PHE A 247 -3.55 22.36 -5.66
N ALA A 248 -4.44 21.49 -6.13
CA ALA A 248 -5.02 21.57 -7.47
C ALA A 248 -6.01 22.74 -7.66
N GLN A 249 -6.76 23.11 -6.62
CA GLN A 249 -7.73 24.20 -6.63
C GLN A 249 -7.06 25.56 -6.73
N LEU A 250 -5.99 25.76 -5.95
CA LEU A 250 -5.19 26.99 -5.95
C LEU A 250 -4.35 27.16 -7.23
N GLY A 251 -4.26 26.14 -8.09
CA GLY A 251 -3.48 26.20 -9.32
C GLY A 251 -1.97 26.11 -9.10
N VAL A 252 -1.53 25.66 -7.92
CA VAL A 252 -0.09 25.52 -7.61
C VAL A 252 0.64 24.56 -8.55
N PRO A 253 0.07 23.41 -8.99
CA PRO A 253 0.72 22.57 -9.98
C PRO A 253 1.02 23.31 -11.29
N ASP A 254 0.15 24.24 -11.71
CA ASP A 254 0.32 24.96 -12.97
C ASP A 254 1.42 26.04 -12.87
N ALA A 255 1.77 26.48 -11.66
CA ALA A 255 2.85 27.41 -11.34
C ALA A 255 4.23 26.72 -11.16
N MET A 256 4.29 25.39 -11.29
CA MET A 256 5.49 24.59 -11.01
C MET A 256 5.92 23.76 -12.23
N GLU A 257 7.22 23.53 -12.32
CA GLU A 257 7.82 22.63 -13.32
C GLU A 257 8.41 21.37 -12.68
N THR A 258 8.68 20.35 -13.49
CA THR A 258 9.29 19.09 -13.04
C THR A 258 10.81 19.15 -12.98
N ASP A 259 11.44 19.98 -13.82
CA ASP A 259 12.89 20.07 -14.00
C ASP A 259 13.53 21.26 -13.28
N ARG A 260 12.74 22.27 -12.91
CA ARG A 260 13.20 23.51 -12.26
C ARG A 260 12.51 23.74 -10.92
N GLY A 261 13.29 23.98 -9.86
CA GLY A 261 12.77 24.45 -8.58
C GLY A 261 12.20 25.87 -8.67
N THR A 262 11.13 26.12 -7.90
CA THR A 262 10.53 27.46 -7.73
C THR A 262 10.43 27.76 -6.25
N HIS A 263 10.84 28.97 -5.84
CA HIS A 263 10.81 29.37 -4.43
C HIS A 263 9.37 29.54 -3.94
N VAL A 264 9.13 29.25 -2.66
CA VAL A 264 7.77 29.24 -2.10
C VAL A 264 7.17 30.63 -2.03
N GLU A 265 7.99 31.67 -1.93
CA GLU A 265 7.59 33.07 -2.00
C GLU A 265 6.96 33.40 -3.36
N GLU A 266 7.61 32.96 -4.44
CA GLU A 266 7.15 33.17 -5.82
C GLU A 266 5.84 32.42 -6.07
N LEU A 267 5.80 31.13 -5.69
CA LEU A 267 4.58 30.32 -5.80
C LEU A 267 3.41 30.93 -5.01
N ALA A 268 3.69 31.47 -3.82
CA ALA A 268 2.66 32.08 -2.97
C ALA A 268 2.12 33.38 -3.57
N GLU A 269 2.98 34.20 -4.17
CA GLU A 269 2.55 35.41 -4.89
C GLU A 269 1.68 35.04 -6.10
N GLU A 270 2.11 34.07 -6.91
CA GLU A 270 1.42 33.65 -8.13
C GLU A 270 0.01 33.11 -7.85
N VAL A 271 -0.14 32.27 -6.82
CA VAL A 271 -1.43 31.63 -6.48
C VAL A 271 -2.23 32.41 -5.43
N GLY A 272 -1.77 33.59 -5.00
CA GLY A 272 -2.43 34.41 -4.00
C GLY A 272 -2.51 33.77 -2.59
N ALA A 273 -1.52 32.94 -2.24
CA ALA A 273 -1.45 32.25 -0.96
C ALA A 273 -0.55 32.95 0.06
N ARG A 274 -0.69 32.58 1.34
CA ARG A 274 0.26 32.99 2.39
C ARG A 274 1.49 32.09 2.33
N THR A 275 2.68 32.65 2.16
CA THR A 275 3.96 31.92 2.04
C THR A 275 4.14 30.84 3.11
N ARG A 276 3.93 31.17 4.39
CA ARG A 276 4.05 30.21 5.50
C ARG A 276 3.08 29.02 5.37
N ASN A 277 1.86 29.27 4.92
CA ASN A 277 0.83 28.25 4.80
C ASN A 277 1.12 27.35 3.58
N LEU A 278 1.48 27.96 2.44
CA LEU A 278 1.88 27.23 1.25
C LEU A 278 3.12 26.36 1.52
N ALA A 279 4.13 26.88 2.20
CA ALA A 279 5.30 26.10 2.62
C ALA A 279 4.93 24.88 3.48
N THR A 280 3.91 25.02 4.34
CA THR A 280 3.43 23.92 5.17
C THR A 280 2.73 22.85 4.33
N LEU A 281 1.88 23.27 3.39
CA LEU A 281 1.24 22.37 2.43
C LEU A 281 2.27 21.64 1.56
N LEU A 282 3.23 22.38 0.98
CA LEU A 282 4.26 21.81 0.10
C LEU A 282 5.18 20.84 0.84
N ARG A 283 5.56 21.09 2.10
CA ARG A 283 6.30 20.10 2.90
C ARG A 283 5.52 18.81 3.13
N TYR A 284 4.22 18.92 3.39
CA TYR A 284 3.35 17.74 3.53
C TYR A 284 3.24 16.97 2.20
N LEU A 285 3.05 17.67 1.08
CA LEU A 285 3.01 17.08 -0.25
C LEU A 285 4.38 16.51 -0.69
N ALA A 286 5.49 17.06 -0.19
CA ALA A 286 6.82 16.50 -0.39
C ALA A 286 6.98 15.17 0.34
N MET A 287 6.49 15.08 1.58
CA MET A 287 6.42 13.81 2.33
C MET A 287 5.59 12.76 1.59
N LEU A 288 4.52 13.17 0.89
CA LEU A 288 3.68 12.28 0.07
C LEU A 288 4.26 12.00 -1.34
N GLY A 289 5.40 12.60 -1.71
CA GLY A 289 6.05 12.38 -3.01
C GLY A 289 5.38 13.09 -4.19
N VAL A 290 4.52 14.08 -3.95
CA VAL A 290 3.82 14.87 -4.98
C VAL A 290 4.72 16.01 -5.50
N VAL A 291 5.56 16.55 -4.61
CA VAL A 291 6.60 17.54 -4.93
C VAL A 291 7.92 17.09 -4.34
N THR A 292 9.02 17.72 -4.73
CA THR A 292 10.31 17.58 -4.03
C THR A 292 10.88 18.94 -3.69
N GLU A 293 11.54 19.03 -2.55
CA GLU A 293 12.20 20.24 -2.05
C GLU A 293 13.71 20.14 -2.30
N GLY A 294 14.26 21.13 -3.01
CA GLY A 294 15.67 21.26 -3.34
C GLY A 294 16.25 22.60 -2.85
N ARG A 295 17.53 22.83 -3.15
CA ARG A 295 18.19 24.11 -2.82
C ARG A 295 17.61 25.30 -3.60
N ASP A 296 17.09 25.01 -4.77
CA ASP A 296 16.44 25.92 -5.72
C ASP A 296 14.92 26.03 -5.53
N GLY A 297 14.36 25.49 -4.44
CA GLY A 297 12.94 25.55 -4.12
C GLY A 297 12.20 24.24 -4.40
N PHE A 298 10.90 24.32 -4.68
CA PHE A 298 10.04 23.15 -4.90
C PHE A 298 9.86 22.86 -6.39
N ARG A 299 9.83 21.57 -6.74
CA ARG A 299 9.52 21.08 -8.10
C ARG A 299 8.48 19.97 -8.05
N LEU A 300 7.70 19.81 -9.12
CA LEU A 300 6.75 18.70 -9.25
C LEU A 300 7.48 17.37 -9.41
N THR A 301 6.92 16.31 -8.85
CA THR A 301 7.22 14.94 -9.31
C THR A 301 6.31 14.58 -10.48
N GLU A 302 6.54 13.43 -11.11
CA GLU A 302 5.62 12.89 -12.13
C GLU A 302 4.20 12.72 -11.58
N VAL A 303 4.06 12.35 -10.29
CA VAL A 303 2.76 12.24 -9.61
C VAL A 303 2.10 13.61 -9.49
N GLY A 304 2.82 14.63 -9.04
CA GLY A 304 2.29 16.00 -8.95
C GLY A 304 1.92 16.60 -10.31
N ALA A 305 2.65 16.25 -11.37
CA ALA A 305 2.38 16.73 -12.72
C ALA A 305 1.01 16.30 -13.26
N LEU A 306 0.45 15.17 -12.78
CA LEU A 306 -0.92 14.74 -13.13
C LEU A 306 -2.00 15.72 -12.64
N LEU A 307 -1.68 16.63 -11.71
CA LEU A 307 -2.61 17.64 -11.20
C LEU A 307 -2.59 18.96 -11.99
N ARG A 308 -1.71 19.10 -12.99
CA ARG A 308 -1.74 20.25 -13.91
C ARG A 308 -2.98 20.20 -14.78
N ALA A 309 -3.59 21.36 -15.03
CA ALA A 309 -4.82 21.46 -15.81
C ALA A 309 -4.64 21.01 -17.27
N GLY A 310 -3.47 21.28 -17.86
CA GLY A 310 -3.14 20.95 -19.26
C GLY A 310 -2.39 19.63 -19.47
N ALA A 311 -2.15 18.84 -18.42
CA ALA A 311 -1.40 17.59 -18.55
C ALA A 311 -2.21 16.53 -19.33
N PRO A 312 -1.59 15.77 -20.25
CA PRO A 312 -2.18 14.56 -20.79
C PRO A 312 -2.57 13.62 -19.64
N GLY A 313 -3.83 13.16 -19.61
CA GLY A 313 -4.33 12.33 -18.52
C GLY A 313 -4.51 13.06 -17.18
N SER A 314 -4.67 14.39 -17.19
CA SER A 314 -4.86 15.20 -15.98
C SER A 314 -5.92 14.62 -15.03
N MET A 315 -5.52 14.41 -13.77
CA MET A 315 -6.37 13.98 -12.66
C MET A 315 -6.87 15.16 -11.82
N ARG A 316 -6.64 16.40 -12.25
CA ARG A 316 -7.07 17.62 -11.53
C ARG A 316 -8.56 17.60 -11.20
N ALA A 317 -9.40 17.27 -12.18
CA ALA A 317 -10.85 17.22 -11.98
C ALA A 317 -11.27 16.16 -10.95
N LEU A 318 -10.58 15.00 -10.95
CA LEU A 318 -10.80 13.94 -9.97
C LEU A 318 -10.41 14.39 -8.57
N ALA A 319 -9.26 15.04 -8.40
CA ALA A 319 -8.82 15.56 -7.10
C ALA A 319 -9.82 16.59 -6.53
N LEU A 320 -10.34 17.49 -7.37
CA LEU A 320 -11.35 18.47 -6.96
C LEU A 320 -12.68 17.81 -6.58
N MET A 321 -13.11 16.78 -7.32
CA MET A 321 -14.35 16.06 -6.99
C MET A 321 -14.22 15.26 -5.69
N TYR A 322 -13.09 14.57 -5.51
CA TYR A 322 -12.82 13.73 -4.33
C TYR A 322 -12.51 14.54 -3.07
N GLY A 323 -11.97 15.75 -3.20
CA GLY A 323 -11.83 16.70 -2.10
C GLY A 323 -13.03 17.63 -1.92
N GLY A 324 -14.04 17.55 -2.79
CA GLY A 324 -15.24 18.38 -2.77
C GLY A 324 -16.49 17.56 -2.42
N PRO A 325 -17.51 17.49 -3.32
CA PRO A 325 -18.78 16.85 -3.01
C PRO A 325 -18.68 15.41 -2.48
N PHE A 326 -17.77 14.59 -3.03
CA PHE A 326 -17.58 13.22 -2.54
C PHE A 326 -16.85 13.16 -1.19
N TYR A 327 -16.03 14.14 -0.84
CA TYR A 327 -15.49 14.23 0.52
C TYR A 327 -16.60 14.48 1.53
N GLU A 328 -17.52 15.39 1.19
CA GLU A 328 -18.66 15.75 2.05
C GLU A 328 -19.67 14.61 2.20
N SER A 329 -19.92 13.82 1.16
CA SER A 329 -20.80 12.65 1.25
C SER A 329 -20.23 11.58 2.19
N PHE A 330 -18.91 11.34 2.15
CA PHE A 330 -18.24 10.39 3.06
C PHE A 330 -18.31 10.82 4.53
N ALA A 331 -18.49 12.12 4.83
CA ALA A 331 -18.79 12.56 6.20
C ALA A 331 -20.14 12.02 6.72
N ALA A 332 -21.05 11.63 5.82
CA ALA A 332 -22.32 10.97 6.13
C ALA A 332 -22.24 9.42 6.08
N LEU A 333 -21.06 8.81 5.90
CA LEU A 333 -20.92 7.35 5.82
C LEU A 333 -21.55 6.60 7.00
N GLY A 334 -21.44 7.15 8.21
CA GLY A 334 -22.07 6.57 9.40
C GLY A 334 -23.60 6.52 9.33
N HIS A 335 -24.26 7.40 8.57
CA HIS A 335 -25.70 7.31 8.30
C HIS A 335 -26.00 6.17 7.33
N THR A 336 -25.24 6.06 6.24
CA THR A 336 -25.38 4.97 5.26
C THR A 336 -25.24 3.60 5.90
N VAL A 337 -24.19 3.40 6.71
CA VAL A 337 -23.98 2.12 7.41
C VAL A 337 -25.13 1.77 8.36
N ARG A 338 -25.75 2.77 9.01
CA ARG A 338 -26.83 2.53 10.00
C ARG A 338 -28.19 2.28 9.37
N THR A 339 -28.45 2.85 8.20
CA THR A 339 -29.80 2.94 7.63
C THR A 339 -29.95 2.24 6.28
N GLY A 340 -28.83 2.00 5.58
CA GLY A 340 -28.83 1.59 4.18
C GLY A 340 -29.15 2.72 3.20
N GLN A 341 -29.40 3.95 3.66
CA GLN A 341 -29.71 5.10 2.80
C GLN A 341 -28.44 5.78 2.28
N VAL A 342 -28.54 6.41 1.10
CA VAL A 342 -27.39 7.01 0.40
C VAL A 342 -26.85 8.23 1.15
N GLY A 343 -25.55 8.24 1.43
CA GLY A 343 -24.89 9.29 2.21
C GLY A 343 -24.86 10.63 1.49
N PHE A 344 -24.68 10.60 0.17
CA PHE A 344 -24.76 11.80 -0.68
C PHE A 344 -26.14 12.46 -0.59
N GLU A 345 -27.22 11.70 -0.77
CA GLU A 345 -28.59 12.22 -0.69
C GLU A 345 -28.90 12.77 0.70
N HIS A 346 -28.46 12.10 1.76
CA HIS A 346 -28.61 12.62 3.12
C HIS A 346 -27.85 13.95 3.33
N ARG A 347 -26.68 14.12 2.70
CA ARG A 347 -25.85 15.31 2.84
C ARG A 347 -26.36 16.51 2.03
N PHE A 348 -26.83 16.27 0.81
CA PHE A 348 -27.20 17.30 -0.17
C PHE A 348 -28.71 17.44 -0.40
N GLY A 349 -29.52 16.51 0.10
CA GLY A 349 -30.98 16.52 -0.01
C GLY A 349 -31.54 15.99 -1.33
N GLU A 350 -30.67 15.56 -2.25
CA GLU A 350 -31.02 15.05 -3.58
C GLU A 350 -29.93 14.09 -4.10
N ASN A 351 -30.26 13.32 -5.13
CA ASN A 351 -29.33 12.43 -5.85
C ASN A 351 -28.18 13.22 -6.48
N HIS A 352 -26.97 12.65 -6.47
CA HIS A 352 -25.77 13.25 -7.06
C HIS A 352 -25.91 13.68 -8.52
N PHE A 353 -26.62 12.90 -9.36
CA PHE A 353 -26.84 13.29 -10.76
C PHE A 353 -27.65 14.59 -10.87
N ASP A 354 -28.74 14.70 -10.11
CA ASP A 354 -29.58 15.89 -10.09
C ASP A 354 -28.81 17.08 -9.50
N HIS A 355 -28.06 16.84 -8.43
CA HIS A 355 -27.21 17.84 -7.79
C HIS A 355 -26.20 18.45 -8.77
N PHE A 356 -25.45 17.62 -9.50
CA PHE A 356 -24.46 18.09 -10.46
C PHE A 356 -25.09 18.78 -11.67
N ALA A 357 -26.25 18.30 -12.14
CA ALA A 357 -26.94 18.89 -13.29
C ALA A 357 -27.45 20.32 -13.04
N ARG A 358 -27.61 20.74 -11.78
CA ARG A 358 -28.06 22.10 -11.43
C ARG A 358 -26.98 23.17 -11.62
N ASP A 359 -25.71 22.78 -11.56
CA ASP A 359 -24.58 23.67 -11.75
C ASP A 359 -23.73 23.20 -12.94
N PRO A 360 -23.78 23.92 -14.09
CA PRO A 360 -22.98 23.58 -15.25
C PRO A 360 -21.49 23.39 -14.96
N HIS A 361 -20.93 24.10 -13.97
CA HIS A 361 -19.53 23.95 -13.59
C HIS A 361 -19.27 22.61 -12.87
N LEU A 362 -20.17 22.19 -11.97
CA LEU A 362 -20.07 20.89 -11.30
C LEU A 362 -20.34 19.73 -12.26
N ALA A 363 -21.29 19.89 -13.20
CA ALA A 363 -21.51 18.92 -14.26
C ALA A 363 -20.25 18.73 -15.12
N GLU A 364 -19.62 19.82 -15.57
CA GLU A 364 -18.36 19.75 -16.33
C GLU A 364 -17.23 19.13 -15.49
N LEU A 365 -17.15 19.47 -14.21
CA LEU A 365 -16.16 18.89 -13.30
C LEU A 365 -16.35 17.38 -13.15
N PHE A 366 -17.59 16.93 -12.98
CA PHE A 366 -17.94 15.52 -12.90
C PHE A 366 -17.56 14.79 -14.18
N ASP A 367 -17.97 15.30 -15.34
CA ASP A 367 -17.64 14.72 -16.64
C ASP A 367 -16.13 14.58 -16.85
N ARG A 368 -15.37 15.62 -16.50
CA ARG A 368 -13.90 15.59 -16.56
C ARG A 368 -13.28 14.64 -15.55
N SER A 369 -13.85 14.52 -14.35
CA SER A 369 -13.36 13.57 -13.33
C SER A 369 -13.55 12.12 -13.79
N MET A 370 -14.67 11.83 -14.46
CA MET A 370 -14.93 10.51 -15.02
C MET A 370 -13.99 10.17 -16.18
N ALA A 371 -13.54 11.18 -16.94
CA ALA A 371 -12.53 11.02 -17.99
C ALA A 371 -11.14 10.64 -17.45
N ALA A 372 -10.78 11.02 -16.21
CA ALA A 372 -9.51 10.61 -15.60
C ALA A 372 -9.43 9.09 -15.36
N GLY A 373 -10.58 8.41 -15.24
CA GLY A 373 -10.66 6.94 -15.17
C GLY A 373 -10.61 6.23 -16.52
N ALA A 374 -10.50 6.96 -17.65
CA ALA A 374 -10.65 6.39 -18.99
C ALA A 374 -9.54 5.40 -19.38
N ALA A 375 -8.40 5.38 -18.68
CA ALA A 375 -7.34 4.37 -18.88
C ALA A 375 -7.85 2.94 -18.68
N MET A 376 -8.88 2.74 -17.84
CA MET A 376 -9.56 1.45 -17.70
C MET A 376 -10.10 0.94 -19.05
N PHE A 377 -10.50 1.85 -19.95
CA PHE A 377 -11.11 1.52 -21.23
C PHE A 377 -10.11 1.27 -22.36
N ASP A 378 -8.82 1.59 -22.18
CA ASP A 378 -7.81 1.48 -23.24
C ASP A 378 -7.75 0.10 -23.91
N PRO A 379 -7.85 -1.03 -23.17
CA PRO A 379 -7.81 -2.35 -23.80
C PRO A 379 -9.14 -2.78 -24.42
N VAL A 380 -10.27 -2.14 -24.07
CA VAL A 380 -11.61 -2.61 -24.47
C VAL A 380 -11.78 -2.69 -25.99
N PRO A 381 -11.36 -1.70 -26.80
CA PRO A 381 -11.45 -1.81 -28.26
C PRO A 381 -10.74 -3.04 -28.85
N THR A 382 -9.76 -3.61 -28.17
CA THR A 382 -9.03 -4.80 -28.66
C THR A 382 -9.71 -6.13 -28.28
N HIS A 383 -10.85 -6.08 -27.58
CA HIS A 383 -11.57 -7.28 -27.17
C HIS A 383 -12.02 -8.11 -28.40
N PRO A 384 -11.89 -9.46 -28.38
CA PRO A 384 -12.19 -10.31 -29.53
C PRO A 384 -13.58 -10.11 -30.16
N ALA A 385 -14.61 -9.91 -29.34
CA ALA A 385 -15.97 -9.62 -29.83
C ALA A 385 -16.03 -8.37 -30.73
N LEU A 386 -15.29 -7.31 -30.38
CA LEU A 386 -15.25 -6.07 -31.15
C LEU A 386 -14.37 -6.21 -32.40
N THR A 387 -13.26 -6.92 -32.32
CA THR A 387 -12.38 -7.14 -33.48
C THR A 387 -13.06 -8.02 -34.54
N VAL A 388 -13.75 -9.09 -34.12
CA VAL A 388 -14.52 -9.97 -35.02
C VAL A 388 -15.68 -9.20 -35.67
N ALA A 389 -16.44 -8.42 -34.88
CA ALA A 389 -17.50 -7.57 -35.42
C ALA A 389 -16.93 -6.56 -36.45
N ALA A 390 -15.76 -5.97 -36.18
CA ALA A 390 -15.10 -5.05 -37.09
C ALA A 390 -14.58 -5.72 -38.38
N GLU A 391 -14.44 -7.04 -38.42
CA GLU A 391 -14.03 -7.83 -39.58
C GLU A 391 -15.20 -8.26 -40.48
N ALA A 392 -16.43 -8.18 -39.99
CA ALA A 392 -17.63 -8.53 -40.75
C ALA A 392 -17.75 -7.72 -42.06
N SER A 393 -18.00 -8.42 -43.16
CA SER A 393 -18.03 -7.84 -44.52
C SER A 393 -19.18 -6.86 -44.74
N THR A 394 -20.27 -6.99 -43.98
CA THR A 394 -21.46 -6.12 -44.04
C THR A 394 -21.36 -4.88 -43.15
N GLY A 395 -20.27 -4.73 -42.38
CA GLY A 395 -20.21 -3.81 -41.25
C GLY A 395 -20.99 -4.35 -40.05
N ALA A 396 -20.71 -3.79 -38.87
CA ALA A 396 -21.35 -4.17 -37.60
C ALA A 396 -21.69 -2.95 -36.76
N THR A 397 -22.68 -3.12 -35.87
CA THR A 397 -23.21 -2.06 -35.01
C THR A 397 -22.92 -2.35 -33.54
N VAL A 398 -22.30 -1.38 -32.85
CA VAL A 398 -22.07 -1.41 -31.41
C VAL A 398 -23.12 -0.55 -30.71
N VAL A 399 -23.88 -1.14 -29.79
CA VAL A 399 -24.89 -0.45 -28.98
C VAL A 399 -24.32 -0.18 -27.59
N ASP A 400 -24.10 1.08 -27.25
CA ASP A 400 -23.65 1.49 -25.91
C ASP A 400 -24.86 1.94 -25.07
N VAL A 401 -25.23 1.11 -24.08
CA VAL A 401 -26.40 1.30 -23.24
C VAL A 401 -26.01 2.06 -21.97
N ALA A 402 -26.63 3.22 -21.75
CA ALA A 402 -26.20 4.18 -20.73
C ALA A 402 -24.71 4.56 -20.89
N GLY A 403 -24.30 4.85 -22.13
CA GLY A 403 -22.91 5.13 -22.51
C GLY A 403 -22.36 6.48 -22.00
N GLY A 404 -23.11 7.23 -21.18
CA GLY A 404 -22.74 8.55 -20.68
C GLY A 404 -22.38 9.54 -21.79
N ASN A 405 -21.22 10.19 -21.66
CA ASN A 405 -20.71 11.13 -22.67
C ASN A 405 -20.07 10.44 -23.91
N GLY A 406 -20.22 9.12 -24.05
CA GLY A 406 -19.78 8.35 -25.21
C GLY A 406 -18.27 8.13 -25.30
N GLU A 407 -17.54 8.27 -24.19
CA GLU A 407 -16.08 8.06 -24.18
C GLU A 407 -15.67 6.66 -24.62
N LEU A 408 -16.32 5.61 -24.09
CA LEU A 408 -15.99 4.23 -24.44
C LEU A 408 -16.34 3.94 -25.90
N LEU A 409 -17.57 4.25 -26.33
CA LEU A 409 -17.99 4.07 -27.72
C LEU A 409 -17.08 4.85 -28.69
N GLY A 410 -16.71 6.08 -28.36
CA GLY A 410 -15.79 6.88 -29.16
C GLY A 410 -14.44 6.19 -29.39
N ARG A 411 -13.85 5.57 -28.35
CA ARG A 411 -12.61 4.79 -28.46
C ARG A 411 -12.77 3.56 -29.34
N VAL A 412 -13.88 2.83 -29.18
CA VAL A 412 -14.20 1.66 -30.00
C VAL A 412 -14.33 2.05 -31.48
N LEU A 413 -15.09 3.10 -31.79
CA LEU A 413 -15.29 3.56 -33.17
C LEU A 413 -14.01 4.14 -33.78
N ALA A 414 -13.17 4.82 -32.99
CA ALA A 414 -11.88 5.34 -33.45
C ALA A 414 -10.90 4.20 -33.82
N ALA A 415 -10.86 3.13 -33.02
CA ALA A 415 -10.01 1.98 -33.26
C ALA A 415 -10.47 1.16 -34.48
N HIS A 416 -11.78 1.11 -34.75
CA HIS A 416 -12.37 0.26 -35.79
C HIS A 416 -13.21 1.06 -36.79
N PRO A 417 -12.64 1.51 -37.92
CA PRO A 417 -13.33 2.37 -38.90
C PRO A 417 -14.60 1.77 -39.53
N ARG A 418 -14.74 0.44 -39.53
CA ARG A 418 -15.90 -0.29 -40.10
C ARG A 418 -17.07 -0.44 -39.14
N LEU A 419 -16.89 -0.14 -37.86
CA LEU A 419 -17.99 -0.18 -36.87
C LEU A 419 -18.84 1.09 -36.97
N SER A 420 -20.14 0.93 -36.74
CA SER A 420 -21.06 2.04 -36.44
C SER A 420 -21.57 1.91 -35.00
N GLY A 421 -22.01 3.02 -34.42
CA GLY A 421 -22.43 3.08 -33.02
C GLY A 421 -23.89 3.48 -32.86
N VAL A 422 -24.54 3.00 -31.82
CA VAL A 422 -25.78 3.57 -31.28
C VAL A 422 -25.56 3.82 -29.80
N LEU A 423 -25.71 5.08 -29.37
CA LEU A 423 -25.59 5.44 -27.95
C LEU A 423 -26.97 5.75 -27.39
N LEU A 424 -27.40 4.98 -26.39
CA LEU A 424 -28.64 5.18 -25.64
C LEU A 424 -28.31 5.81 -24.29
N GLU A 425 -28.89 6.98 -24.00
CA GLU A 425 -28.73 7.67 -22.71
C GLU A 425 -29.93 8.59 -22.43
N ARG A 426 -29.94 9.18 -21.23
CA ARG A 426 -30.83 10.28 -20.86
C ARG A 426 -30.55 11.51 -21.74
N PRO A 427 -31.55 12.39 -21.95
CA PRO A 427 -31.46 13.50 -22.90
C PRO A 427 -30.22 14.40 -22.72
N HIS A 428 -29.86 14.74 -21.47
CA HIS A 428 -28.72 15.63 -21.21
C HIS A 428 -27.36 14.98 -21.53
N ALA A 429 -27.20 13.68 -21.23
CA ALA A 429 -25.97 12.94 -21.49
C ALA A 429 -25.79 12.66 -23.00
N VAL A 430 -26.89 12.41 -23.71
CA VAL A 430 -26.89 12.29 -25.18
C VAL A 430 -26.31 13.53 -25.87
N GLU A 431 -26.67 14.73 -25.41
CA GLU A 431 -26.13 15.97 -25.99
C GLU A 431 -24.63 16.13 -25.72
N ALA A 432 -24.16 15.75 -24.52
CA ALA A 432 -22.73 15.71 -24.21
C ALA A 432 -21.98 14.71 -25.12
N ALA A 433 -22.56 13.53 -25.35
CA ALA A 433 -22.00 12.53 -26.26
C ALA A 433 -21.95 13.02 -27.70
N ARG A 434 -23.02 13.66 -28.19
CA ARG A 434 -23.07 14.25 -29.54
C ARG A 434 -21.94 15.26 -29.74
N LEU A 435 -21.71 16.13 -28.75
CA LEU A 435 -20.64 17.11 -28.80
C LEU A 435 -19.25 16.45 -28.79
N ARG A 436 -19.03 15.45 -27.91
CA ARG A 436 -17.75 14.75 -27.79
C ARG A 436 -17.39 13.99 -29.08
N LEU A 437 -18.30 13.12 -29.55
CA LEU A 437 -18.06 12.32 -30.76
C LEU A 437 -18.02 13.21 -32.01
N GLY A 438 -18.78 14.30 -32.04
CA GLY A 438 -18.70 15.31 -33.11
C GLY A 438 -17.32 15.94 -33.20
N LYS A 439 -16.75 16.40 -32.07
CA LYS A 439 -15.37 16.93 -32.00
C LYS A 439 -14.31 15.92 -32.42
N ALA A 440 -14.55 14.63 -32.18
CA ALA A 440 -13.68 13.54 -32.61
C ALA A 440 -13.87 13.11 -34.08
N GLY A 441 -14.78 13.74 -34.83
CA GLY A 441 -15.09 13.36 -36.22
C GLY A 441 -15.88 12.05 -36.37
N LEU A 442 -16.46 11.53 -35.28
CA LEU A 442 -17.17 10.26 -35.22
C LEU A 442 -18.70 10.42 -35.26
N GLY A 443 -19.22 11.64 -35.18
CA GLY A 443 -20.66 11.91 -35.10
C GLY A 443 -21.48 11.31 -36.26
N GLY A 444 -20.94 11.25 -37.48
CA GLY A 444 -21.62 10.64 -38.63
C GLY A 444 -21.68 9.11 -38.60
N ARG A 445 -20.95 8.47 -37.68
CA ARG A 445 -20.90 7.01 -37.49
C ARG A 445 -21.69 6.55 -36.27
N CYS A 446 -22.33 7.47 -35.56
CA CYS A 446 -23.04 7.18 -34.33
C CYS A 446 -24.47 7.74 -34.38
N ALA A 447 -25.46 6.89 -34.16
CA ALA A 447 -26.83 7.32 -33.86
C ALA A 447 -26.96 7.58 -32.35
N PHE A 448 -27.71 8.61 -32.00
CA PHE A 448 -27.90 9.04 -30.62
C PHE A 448 -29.38 8.90 -30.26
N LEU A 449 -29.70 8.06 -29.28
CA LEU A 449 -31.04 7.77 -28.82
C LEU A 449 -31.23 8.28 -27.40
N ALA A 450 -32.18 9.18 -27.20
CA ALA A 450 -32.61 9.59 -25.87
C ALA A 450 -33.68 8.63 -25.36
N GLY A 451 -33.45 7.99 -24.21
CA GLY A 451 -34.37 6.99 -23.64
C GLY A 451 -33.90 6.41 -22.31
N ASP A 452 -34.58 5.36 -21.87
CA ASP A 452 -34.22 4.56 -20.68
C ASP A 452 -33.92 3.10 -21.09
N PHE A 453 -33.55 2.24 -20.14
CA PHE A 453 -33.20 0.84 -20.40
C PHE A 453 -34.28 0.02 -21.10
N ALA A 454 -35.55 0.43 -21.06
CA ALA A 454 -36.61 -0.23 -21.82
C ALA A 454 -36.50 -0.01 -23.35
N ASP A 455 -35.80 1.04 -23.77
CA ASP A 455 -35.65 1.51 -25.14
C ASP A 455 -34.38 1.00 -25.83
N VAL A 456 -33.69 0.00 -25.24
CA VAL A 456 -32.49 -0.60 -25.84
C VAL A 456 -32.76 -1.02 -27.28
N PRO A 457 -32.04 -0.45 -28.26
CA PRO A 457 -32.32 -0.69 -29.67
C PRO A 457 -31.94 -2.10 -30.08
N ALA A 458 -32.82 -2.78 -30.82
CA ALA A 458 -32.58 -4.12 -31.31
C ALA A 458 -31.63 -4.15 -32.52
N GLY A 459 -31.03 -5.31 -32.78
CA GLY A 459 -30.25 -5.57 -34.00
C GLY A 459 -28.79 -5.12 -33.96
N GLY A 460 -28.27 -4.71 -32.81
CA GLY A 460 -26.82 -4.56 -32.60
C GLY A 460 -26.08 -5.90 -32.62
N ASP A 461 -24.80 -5.87 -32.98
CA ASP A 461 -23.91 -7.04 -33.00
C ASP A 461 -23.11 -7.16 -31.69
N VAL A 462 -22.76 -6.02 -31.10
CA VAL A 462 -22.12 -5.95 -29.78
C VAL A 462 -22.84 -4.92 -28.92
N TYR A 463 -23.24 -5.30 -27.71
CA TYR A 463 -23.82 -4.41 -26.72
C TYR A 463 -22.80 -4.13 -25.63
N LEU A 464 -22.74 -2.89 -25.16
CA LEU A 464 -21.87 -2.46 -24.07
C LEU A 464 -22.73 -2.00 -22.88
N LEU A 465 -22.35 -2.44 -21.69
CA LEU A 465 -22.78 -1.89 -20.41
C LEU A 465 -21.52 -1.57 -19.60
N SER A 466 -21.18 -0.29 -19.45
CA SER A 466 -19.92 0.12 -18.83
C SER A 466 -20.14 0.99 -17.62
N ARG A 467 -19.78 0.48 -16.42
CA ARG A 467 -20.03 1.15 -15.13
C ARG A 467 -21.49 1.54 -14.98
N VAL A 468 -22.38 0.57 -15.20
CA VAL A 468 -23.83 0.75 -15.15
C VAL A 468 -24.42 -0.11 -14.06
N LEU A 469 -24.13 -1.41 -14.05
CA LEU A 469 -24.75 -2.34 -13.12
C LEU A 469 -24.31 -2.08 -11.68
N HIS A 470 -23.13 -1.51 -11.47
CA HIS A 470 -22.65 -1.18 -10.13
C HIS A 470 -23.44 -0.04 -9.46
N ASP A 471 -24.22 0.76 -10.19
CA ASP A 471 -25.03 1.84 -9.64
C ASP A 471 -26.35 1.34 -9.04
N TRP A 472 -26.76 0.11 -9.38
CA TRP A 472 -28.10 -0.40 -9.13
C TRP A 472 -28.11 -1.59 -8.19
N ASP A 473 -29.27 -1.84 -7.57
CA ASP A 473 -29.54 -3.08 -6.86
C ASP A 473 -29.77 -4.26 -7.81
N ASP A 474 -29.86 -5.46 -7.24
CA ASP A 474 -29.99 -6.69 -8.02
C ASP A 474 -31.32 -6.81 -8.77
N GLU A 475 -32.40 -6.19 -8.28
CA GLU A 475 -33.69 -6.24 -8.98
C GLU A 475 -33.62 -5.40 -10.26
N ARG A 476 -33.10 -4.18 -10.15
CA ARG A 476 -32.91 -3.29 -11.29
C ARG A 476 -31.84 -3.79 -12.24
N CYS A 477 -30.75 -4.40 -11.76
CA CYS A 477 -29.77 -5.07 -12.64
C CYS A 477 -30.42 -6.16 -13.49
N ARG A 478 -31.29 -7.01 -12.91
CA ARG A 478 -32.01 -8.05 -13.68
C ARG A 478 -32.92 -7.44 -14.74
N GLU A 479 -33.61 -6.35 -14.41
CA GLU A 479 -34.46 -5.64 -15.37
C GLU A 479 -33.64 -5.11 -16.56
N ILE A 480 -32.54 -4.41 -16.30
CA ILE A 480 -31.62 -3.89 -17.33
C ILE A 480 -31.12 -5.03 -18.22
N LEU A 481 -30.62 -6.11 -17.61
CA LEU A 481 -30.10 -7.27 -18.34
C LEU A 481 -31.16 -7.95 -19.20
N ARG A 482 -32.41 -8.05 -18.73
CA ARG A 482 -33.53 -8.60 -19.53
C ARG A 482 -33.88 -7.72 -20.72
N HIS A 483 -33.78 -6.40 -20.59
CA HIS A 483 -33.96 -5.49 -21.72
C HIS A 483 -32.87 -5.68 -22.78
N CYS A 484 -31.61 -5.78 -22.36
CA CYS A 484 -30.51 -6.12 -23.26
C CYS A 484 -30.73 -7.48 -23.93
N ALA A 485 -31.01 -8.52 -23.16
CA ALA A 485 -31.24 -9.87 -23.68
C ALA A 485 -32.38 -9.93 -24.72
N ARG A 486 -33.44 -9.13 -24.54
CA ARG A 486 -34.56 -9.04 -25.48
C ARG A 486 -34.18 -8.34 -26.80
N ALA A 487 -33.32 -7.32 -26.74
CA ALA A 487 -32.88 -6.54 -27.90
C ALA A 487 -31.79 -7.24 -28.72
N MET A 488 -30.93 -8.01 -28.04
CA MET A 488 -29.85 -8.79 -28.64
C MET A 488 -30.40 -9.82 -29.63
N PRO A 489 -29.88 -9.93 -30.87
CA PRO A 489 -30.02 -11.14 -31.67
C PRO A 489 -29.17 -12.28 -31.08
N ASP A 490 -29.36 -13.51 -31.56
CA ASP A 490 -28.73 -14.70 -30.96
C ASP A 490 -27.20 -14.76 -31.17
N HIS A 491 -26.70 -14.09 -32.20
CA HIS A 491 -25.27 -13.98 -32.48
C HIS A 491 -24.57 -12.86 -31.70
N ALA A 492 -25.32 -11.97 -31.04
CA ALA A 492 -24.74 -10.78 -30.43
C ALA A 492 -23.99 -11.07 -29.14
N ASP A 493 -22.92 -10.31 -28.95
CA ASP A 493 -22.12 -10.29 -27.73
C ASP A 493 -22.56 -9.14 -26.82
N LEU A 494 -22.61 -9.37 -25.51
CA LEU A 494 -22.72 -8.33 -24.49
C LEU A 494 -21.39 -8.23 -23.73
N LEU A 495 -20.80 -7.05 -23.72
CA LEU A 495 -19.60 -6.75 -22.93
C LEU A 495 -20.00 -5.87 -21.75
N VAL A 496 -19.86 -6.41 -20.55
CA VAL A 496 -20.10 -5.67 -19.31
C VAL A 496 -18.75 -5.25 -18.73
N VAL A 497 -18.51 -3.95 -18.60
CA VAL A 497 -17.24 -3.37 -18.14
C VAL A 497 -17.42 -2.83 -16.73
N GLU A 498 -16.90 -3.56 -15.73
CA GLU A 498 -17.13 -3.28 -14.30
C GLU A 498 -15.89 -3.59 -13.47
N ARG A 499 -15.87 -3.14 -12.20
CA ARG A 499 -14.93 -3.70 -11.23
C ARG A 499 -15.53 -4.97 -10.62
N VAL A 500 -14.67 -5.94 -10.33
CA VAL A 500 -15.10 -7.24 -9.80
C VAL A 500 -14.45 -7.45 -8.44
N LEU A 501 -15.26 -7.73 -7.43
CA LEU A 501 -14.76 -8.00 -6.09
C LEU A 501 -13.94 -9.30 -6.07
N PRO A 502 -12.77 -9.31 -5.42
CA PRO A 502 -11.99 -10.52 -5.23
C PRO A 502 -12.72 -11.49 -4.30
N SER A 503 -12.62 -12.79 -4.59
CA SER A 503 -13.22 -13.87 -3.78
C SER A 503 -12.25 -14.45 -2.74
N ASP A 504 -10.96 -14.14 -2.85
CA ASP A 504 -9.87 -14.71 -2.05
C ASP A 504 -9.37 -13.77 -0.94
N GLY A 505 -10.03 -12.62 -0.76
CA GLY A 505 -9.62 -11.60 0.20
C GLY A 505 -8.37 -10.81 -0.21
N SER A 506 -7.91 -10.93 -1.45
CA SER A 506 -6.83 -10.10 -1.98
C SER A 506 -7.19 -8.61 -1.94
N ALA A 507 -6.18 -7.75 -1.78
CA ALA A 507 -6.38 -6.31 -1.85
C ALA A 507 -6.77 -5.91 -3.28
N SER A 508 -7.85 -5.13 -3.40
CA SER A 508 -8.31 -4.60 -4.69
C SER A 508 -8.96 -3.23 -4.50
N LEU A 509 -8.79 -2.36 -5.49
CA LEU A 509 -9.52 -1.10 -5.63
C LEU A 509 -11.02 -1.31 -5.67
N ALA A 510 -11.50 -2.47 -6.14
CA ALA A 510 -12.93 -2.81 -6.14
C ALA A 510 -13.55 -2.72 -4.73
N ILE A 511 -12.81 -3.05 -3.68
CA ILE A 511 -13.30 -2.98 -2.29
C ILE A 511 -13.50 -1.53 -1.85
N ALA A 512 -12.56 -0.65 -2.18
CA ALA A 512 -12.68 0.77 -1.87
C ALA A 512 -13.79 1.44 -2.71
N TRP A 513 -13.99 0.96 -3.95
CA TRP A 513 -15.05 1.46 -4.82
C TRP A 513 -16.43 0.96 -4.40
N ASP A 514 -16.56 -0.24 -3.85
CA ASP A 514 -17.81 -0.73 -3.26
C ASP A 514 -18.29 0.20 -2.13
N LEU A 515 -17.38 0.61 -1.25
CA LEU A 515 -17.66 1.62 -0.21
C LEU A 515 -18.10 2.96 -0.82
N HIS A 516 -17.45 3.39 -1.92
CA HIS A 516 -17.81 4.61 -2.64
C HIS A 516 -19.20 4.50 -3.29
N MET A 517 -19.54 3.37 -3.91
CA MET A 517 -20.85 3.12 -4.52
C MET A 517 -21.95 3.15 -3.46
N MET A 518 -21.76 2.41 -2.36
CA MET A 518 -22.69 2.40 -1.24
C MET A 518 -22.94 3.81 -0.69
N CYS A 519 -21.90 4.64 -0.56
CA CYS A 519 -22.02 5.99 0.00
C CYS A 519 -22.65 7.02 -0.96
N ASN A 520 -22.37 6.92 -2.26
CA ASN A 520 -22.72 7.98 -3.23
C ASN A 520 -23.94 7.69 -4.10
N VAL A 521 -24.20 6.42 -4.41
CA VAL A 521 -25.25 6.04 -5.37
C VAL A 521 -26.19 4.95 -4.84
N GLY A 522 -25.82 4.27 -3.75
CA GLY A 522 -26.61 3.16 -3.18
C GLY A 522 -26.43 1.82 -3.90
N GLY A 523 -25.56 1.81 -4.92
CA GLY A 523 -25.14 0.63 -5.66
C GLY A 523 -24.05 -0.18 -4.94
N ARG A 524 -23.47 -1.14 -5.65
CA ARG A 524 -22.44 -2.06 -5.13
C ARG A 524 -21.59 -2.65 -6.24
N GLU A 525 -20.33 -2.91 -5.92
CA GLU A 525 -19.48 -3.79 -6.73
C GLU A 525 -19.84 -5.26 -6.42
N ARG A 526 -19.63 -6.17 -7.37
CA ARG A 526 -20.06 -7.58 -7.21
C ARG A 526 -18.95 -8.57 -7.51
N GLN A 527 -19.05 -9.75 -6.90
CA GLN A 527 -18.17 -10.87 -7.23
C GLN A 527 -18.58 -11.49 -8.58
N ILE A 528 -17.65 -12.21 -9.21
CA ILE A 528 -17.89 -12.84 -10.51
C ILE A 528 -19.05 -13.86 -10.48
N GLY A 529 -19.18 -14.62 -9.40
CA GLY A 529 -20.28 -15.59 -9.24
C GLY A 529 -21.64 -14.90 -9.21
N HIS A 530 -21.73 -13.77 -8.49
CA HIS A 530 -22.96 -12.97 -8.38
C HIS A 530 -23.35 -12.33 -9.72
N TYR A 531 -22.38 -11.83 -10.51
CA TYR A 531 -22.65 -11.43 -11.89
C TYR A 531 -23.17 -12.61 -12.73
N GLY A 532 -22.56 -13.79 -12.57
CA GLY A 532 -23.03 -15.02 -13.22
C GLY A 532 -24.50 -15.32 -12.94
N ASP A 533 -24.93 -15.22 -11.68
CA ASP A 533 -26.33 -15.41 -11.28
C ASP A 533 -27.26 -14.35 -11.92
N LEU A 534 -26.85 -13.08 -11.92
CA LEU A 534 -27.62 -11.99 -12.55
C LEU A 534 -27.78 -12.20 -14.06
N PHE A 535 -26.74 -12.68 -14.75
CA PHE A 535 -26.80 -13.01 -16.17
C PHE A 535 -27.75 -14.19 -16.40
N ALA A 536 -27.63 -15.27 -15.61
CA ALA A 536 -28.49 -16.45 -15.73
C ALA A 536 -29.98 -16.11 -15.54
N ASP A 537 -30.30 -15.27 -14.54
CA ASP A 537 -31.66 -14.77 -14.27
C ASP A 537 -32.28 -13.94 -15.42
N ALA A 538 -31.44 -13.47 -16.35
CA ALA A 538 -31.84 -12.73 -17.55
C ALA A 538 -31.78 -13.58 -18.84
N GLY A 539 -31.48 -14.88 -18.75
CA GLY A 539 -31.33 -15.75 -19.92
C GLY A 539 -30.00 -15.55 -20.67
N LEU A 540 -28.98 -15.07 -19.96
CA LEU A 540 -27.63 -14.81 -20.47
C LEU A 540 -26.61 -15.73 -19.77
N THR A 541 -25.47 -15.96 -20.42
CA THR A 541 -24.37 -16.78 -19.92
C THR A 541 -23.07 -16.02 -20.02
N LEU A 542 -22.30 -15.99 -18.91
CA LEU A 542 -20.92 -15.51 -18.90
C LEU A 542 -20.02 -16.50 -19.64
N VAL A 543 -19.38 -16.07 -20.73
CA VAL A 543 -18.50 -16.89 -21.57
C VAL A 543 -17.02 -16.56 -21.42
N GLY A 544 -16.69 -15.38 -20.88
CA GLY A 544 -15.30 -14.98 -20.70
C GLY A 544 -15.12 -13.81 -19.73
N ARG A 545 -13.88 -13.64 -19.26
CA ARG A 545 -13.46 -12.52 -18.43
C ARG A 545 -12.06 -12.07 -18.84
N THR A 546 -11.87 -10.77 -19.00
CA THR A 546 -10.58 -10.18 -19.33
C THR A 546 -10.25 -9.05 -18.33
N PRO A 547 -9.08 -9.07 -17.68
CA PRO A 547 -8.67 -8.00 -16.77
C PRO A 547 -8.34 -6.70 -17.53
N LEU A 548 -8.63 -5.57 -16.90
CA LEU A 548 -8.31 -4.21 -17.36
C LEU A 548 -7.49 -3.46 -16.29
N PRO A 549 -6.85 -2.33 -16.64
CA PRO A 549 -6.26 -1.44 -15.65
C PRO A 549 -7.25 -0.99 -14.58
N LEU A 550 -6.73 -0.54 -13.42
CA LEU A 550 -7.51 -0.03 -12.29
C LEU A 550 -8.54 -1.03 -11.73
N ASP A 551 -8.18 -2.32 -11.75
CA ASP A 551 -8.99 -3.48 -11.34
C ASP A 551 -10.33 -3.63 -12.07
N GLY A 552 -10.45 -3.01 -13.24
CA GLY A 552 -11.59 -3.20 -14.14
C GLY A 552 -11.54 -4.57 -14.82
N HIS A 553 -12.68 -5.01 -15.33
CA HIS A 553 -12.82 -6.25 -16.07
C HIS A 553 -13.83 -6.07 -17.20
N VAL A 554 -13.59 -6.74 -18.32
CA VAL A 554 -14.64 -7.06 -19.30
C VAL A 554 -15.21 -8.42 -18.95
N LEU A 555 -16.51 -8.48 -18.72
CA LEU A 555 -17.29 -9.70 -18.63
C LEU A 555 -17.96 -9.92 -19.99
N HIS A 556 -17.55 -10.97 -20.68
CA HIS A 556 -18.07 -11.31 -21.99
C HIS A 556 -19.25 -12.26 -21.82
N VAL A 557 -20.43 -11.83 -22.28
CA VAL A 557 -21.72 -12.47 -22.04
C VAL A 557 -22.44 -12.72 -23.37
N ARG A 558 -23.16 -13.84 -23.47
CA ARG A 558 -24.01 -14.21 -24.63
C ARG A 558 -25.38 -14.67 -24.17
N LYS A 559 -26.34 -14.81 -25.09
CA LYS A 559 -27.60 -15.50 -24.79
C LYS A 559 -27.36 -16.96 -24.43
N ALA A 560 -28.10 -17.46 -23.44
CA ALA A 560 -28.07 -18.86 -23.08
C ALA A 560 -28.59 -19.73 -24.25
N GLY A 561 -27.83 -20.77 -24.61
CA GLY A 561 -28.19 -21.69 -25.69
C GLY A 561 -27.74 -21.27 -27.10
N ALA A 562 -27.05 -20.14 -27.26
CA ALA A 562 -26.31 -19.84 -28.48
C ALA A 562 -25.01 -20.66 -28.48
N ASP A 563 -25.02 -21.84 -29.11
CA ASP A 563 -23.80 -22.62 -29.32
C ASP A 563 -22.77 -21.77 -30.10
N PRO A 564 -21.46 -21.87 -29.79
CA PRO A 564 -20.46 -21.30 -30.66
C PRO A 564 -20.51 -22.08 -31.97
N GLU A 565 -20.90 -21.43 -33.08
CA GLU A 565 -20.67 -22.02 -34.40
C GLU A 565 -19.18 -22.37 -34.50
N PRO A 566 -18.83 -23.64 -34.82
CA PRO A 566 -17.45 -24.01 -35.06
C PRO A 566 -16.99 -23.28 -36.33
N VAL A 567 -15.99 -22.41 -36.16
CA VAL A 567 -15.26 -21.74 -37.26
C VAL A 567 -14.60 -22.77 -38.16
#